data_AF-A0A7X2TZ73-F1
#
_entry.id   AF-A0A7X2TZ73-F1
#
_cell.length_a   1.000
_cell.length_b   1.000
_cell.length_c   1.000
_cell.angle_alpha   90.00
_cell.angle_beta   90.00
_cell.angle_gamma   90.00
#
_symmetry.space_group_name_H-M   'P 1'
#
loop_
_entity.id
_entity.type
_entity.pdbx_description
1 polymer ?
#
loop_
_entity_poly.entity_id
_entity_poly.type
_entity_poly.pdbx_seq_one_letter_code
_entity_poly.pdbx_strand_id
1 'polypeptide(L)'
;MNCFWRQVMRINNAILKVVFLASAAGAAFADDPKRIKLATVLPRGSSIHQALIEMGEKWRQTPGAPVGLTIFTDGTMGGEAETVKRMRIDQLQASLLSVAGLAQIDASVTALQYMPMVFRSLEEVDYVRDRLRPLLDKRLAEKGFVALFWGDAGWVRIFSTKPALHPAEFKK
;
A
#
# COMPACT_ATOMS: atom_id res chain seq x y z
N MET A 1 -14.14 -60.69 53.73
CA MET A 1 -14.70 -59.51 53.04
C MET A 1 -13.56 -58.72 52.38
N ASN A 2 -12.77 -59.38 51.53
CA ASN A 2 -11.42 -58.93 51.12
C ASN A 2 -11.26 -58.68 49.60
N CYS A 3 -12.35 -58.41 48.86
CA CYS A 3 -12.25 -58.22 47.40
C CYS A 3 -12.51 -56.79 46.91
N PHE A 4 -13.09 -55.89 47.69
CA PHE A 4 -13.54 -54.59 47.17
C PHE A 4 -12.44 -53.51 47.11
N TRP A 5 -11.44 -53.58 48.01
CA TRP A 5 -10.43 -52.52 48.16
C TRP A 5 -9.20 -52.65 47.24
N ARG A 6 -9.00 -53.79 46.55
CA ARG A 6 -7.85 -53.98 45.64
C ARG A 6 -8.05 -53.39 44.24
N GLN A 7 -9.28 -53.01 43.88
CA GLN A 7 -9.61 -52.48 42.55
C GLN A 7 -9.36 -50.97 42.42
N VAL A 8 -9.42 -50.21 43.52
CA VAL A 8 -9.34 -48.74 43.51
C VAL A 8 -7.88 -48.23 43.45
N MET A 9 -6.89 -49.04 43.87
CA MET A 9 -5.46 -48.68 43.87
C MET A 9 -4.69 -49.10 42.59
N ARG A 10 -5.38 -49.35 41.48
CA ARG A 10 -4.75 -49.65 40.17
C ARG A 10 -5.29 -48.77 39.03
N ILE A 11 -5.84 -47.61 39.34
CA ILE A 11 -6.11 -46.59 38.32
C ILE A 11 -4.84 -45.76 38.15
N ASN A 12 -4.02 -46.32 37.26
CA ASN A 12 -2.73 -45.89 36.77
C ASN A 12 -2.53 -44.36 36.69
N ASN A 13 -1.35 -43.93 37.16
CA ASN A 13 -0.60 -42.70 36.85
C ASN A 13 -0.50 -42.33 35.34
N ALA A 14 -1.13 -43.11 34.46
CA ALA A 14 -1.17 -42.88 33.02
C ALA A 14 -2.16 -41.76 32.64
N ILE A 15 -3.29 -41.62 33.35
CA ILE A 15 -4.31 -40.62 33.00
C ILE A 15 -3.84 -39.20 33.36
N LEU A 16 -3.09 -39.06 34.45
CA LEU A 16 -2.53 -37.76 34.87
C LEU A 16 -1.43 -37.25 33.91
N LYS A 17 -0.74 -38.14 33.20
CA LYS A 17 0.30 -37.76 32.21
C LYS A 17 -0.28 -37.33 30.86
N VAL A 18 -1.47 -37.79 30.49
CA VAL A 18 -2.12 -37.43 29.22
C VAL A 18 -2.73 -36.03 29.29
N VAL A 19 -3.22 -35.60 30.46
CA VAL A 19 -3.77 -34.25 30.65
C VAL A 19 -2.67 -33.18 30.65
N PHE A 20 -1.45 -33.52 31.11
CA PHE A 20 -0.33 -32.56 31.13
C PHE A 20 0.31 -32.33 29.76
N LEU A 21 0.15 -33.26 28.79
CA LEU A 21 0.67 -33.09 27.43
C LEU A 21 -0.21 -32.23 26.52
N ALA A 22 -1.46 -31.96 26.89
CA ALA A 22 -2.38 -31.18 26.07
C ALA A 22 -2.25 -29.65 26.25
N SER A 23 -1.46 -29.18 27.22
CA SER A 23 -1.32 -27.74 27.54
C SER A 23 -0.17 -27.02 26.82
N ALA A 24 0.56 -27.68 25.91
CA ALA A 24 1.70 -27.09 25.20
C ALA A 24 1.41 -26.67 23.75
N ALA A 25 0.18 -26.85 23.25
CA ALA A 25 -0.21 -26.49 21.87
C ALA A 25 -0.62 -25.00 21.70
N GLY A 26 -0.22 -24.15 22.64
CA GLY A 26 -0.31 -22.69 22.52
C GLY A 26 0.97 -22.09 21.91
N ALA A 27 1.52 -22.70 20.86
CA ALA A 27 2.49 -21.98 20.04
C ALA A 27 1.70 -20.85 19.36
N ALA A 28 1.85 -19.64 19.89
CA ALA A 28 1.39 -18.44 19.20
C ALA A 28 1.97 -18.51 17.79
N PHE A 29 1.12 -18.70 16.79
CA PHE A 29 1.49 -18.45 15.40
C PHE A 29 1.91 -16.99 15.36
N ALA A 30 3.22 -16.73 15.37
CA ALA A 30 3.74 -15.45 14.96
C ALA A 30 3.35 -15.32 13.48
N ASP A 31 2.30 -14.54 13.22
CA ASP A 31 1.87 -14.21 11.87
C ASP A 31 3.10 -13.61 11.16
N ASP A 32 3.57 -14.25 10.07
CA ASP A 32 4.73 -13.75 9.33
C ASP A 32 4.43 -12.28 8.96
N PRO A 33 5.35 -11.32 9.17
CA PRO A 33 5.04 -9.91 9.00
C PRO A 33 4.42 -9.69 7.62
N LYS A 34 3.23 -9.08 7.58
CA LYS A 34 2.53 -8.84 6.31
C LYS A 34 3.49 -8.13 5.37
N ARG A 35 3.78 -8.72 4.21
CA ARG A 35 4.69 -8.15 3.22
C ARG A 35 3.91 -7.45 2.14
N ILE A 36 4.20 -6.17 1.93
CA ILE A 36 3.65 -5.36 0.86
C ILE A 36 4.72 -5.19 -0.21
N LYS A 37 4.42 -5.64 -1.43
CA LYS A 37 5.19 -5.32 -2.62
C LYS A 37 4.64 -4.04 -3.23
N LEU A 38 5.43 -2.98 -3.16
CA LEU A 38 5.11 -1.66 -3.72
C LEU A 38 5.90 -1.43 -5.00
N ALA A 39 5.23 -1.08 -6.10
CA ALA A 39 5.89 -0.67 -7.33
C ALA A 39 5.82 0.85 -7.55
N THR A 40 6.82 1.41 -8.23
CA THR A 40 6.81 2.79 -8.69
C THR A 40 7.71 2.95 -9.92
N VAL A 41 7.30 3.85 -10.82
CA VAL A 41 8.13 4.26 -11.96
C VAL A 41 9.22 5.26 -11.58
N LEU A 42 9.17 5.79 -10.35
CA LEU A 42 10.11 6.80 -9.91
C LEU A 42 11.54 6.25 -9.85
N PRO A 43 12.55 7.09 -10.14
CA PRO A 43 13.94 6.65 -10.09
C PRO A 43 14.40 6.29 -8.69
N ARG A 44 15.24 5.26 -8.59
CA ARG A 44 16.00 4.95 -7.38
C ARG A 44 16.81 6.16 -6.93
N GLY A 45 16.76 6.44 -5.64
CA GLY A 45 17.51 7.54 -5.02
C GLY A 45 16.84 8.90 -5.16
N SER A 46 15.70 9.01 -5.85
CA SER A 46 14.87 10.21 -5.80
C SER A 46 14.40 10.49 -4.36
N SER A 47 14.08 11.75 -4.05
CA SER A 47 13.57 12.15 -2.73
C SER A 47 12.31 11.35 -2.34
N ILE A 48 11.43 11.09 -3.29
CA ILE A 48 10.22 10.30 -3.07
C ILE A 48 10.57 8.83 -2.79
N HIS A 49 11.54 8.25 -3.50
CA HIS A 49 12.02 6.90 -3.19
C HIS A 49 12.59 6.80 -1.77
N GLN A 50 13.33 7.81 -1.31
CA GLN A 50 13.82 7.85 0.08
C GLN A 50 12.67 7.95 1.08
N ALA A 51 11.67 8.78 0.82
CA ALA A 51 10.47 8.87 1.66
C ALA A 51 9.71 7.54 1.76
N LEU A 52 9.65 6.74 0.68
CA LEU A 52 9.06 5.41 0.71
C LEU A 52 9.88 4.42 1.55
N ILE A 53 11.21 4.50 1.51
CA ILE A 53 12.08 3.71 2.39
C ILE A 53 11.80 4.07 3.85
N GLU A 54 11.81 5.36 4.19
CA GLU A 54 11.51 5.83 5.55
C GLU A 54 10.12 5.39 6.04
N MET A 55 9.12 5.38 5.15
CA MET A 55 7.79 4.86 5.44
C MET A 55 7.84 3.36 5.77
N GLY A 56 8.54 2.56 4.96
CA GLY A 56 8.72 1.13 5.19
C GLY A 56 9.43 0.82 6.52
N GLU A 57 10.44 1.63 6.86
CA GLU A 57 11.15 1.53 8.15
C GLU A 57 10.22 1.80 9.33
N LYS A 58 9.40 2.86 9.25
CA LYS A 58 8.39 3.18 10.28
C LYS A 58 7.36 2.06 10.41
N TRP A 59 6.87 1.52 9.30
CA TRP A 59 5.89 0.42 9.30
C TRP A 59 6.45 -0.86 9.90
N ARG A 60 7.74 -1.15 9.68
CA ARG A 60 8.41 -2.30 10.29
C ARG A 60 8.55 -2.16 11.81
N GLN A 61 8.67 -0.93 12.30
CA GLN A 61 8.84 -0.62 13.72
C GLN A 61 7.51 -0.42 14.48
N THR A 62 6.37 -0.46 13.80
CA THR A 62 5.04 -0.32 14.42
C THR A 62 4.78 -1.47 15.40
N PRO A 63 4.53 -1.20 16.70
CA PRO A 63 4.24 -2.24 17.68
C PRO A 63 2.99 -3.05 17.34
N GLY A 64 3.03 -4.36 17.57
CA GLY A 64 1.90 -5.28 17.44
C GLY A 64 1.54 -5.70 16.01
N ALA A 65 1.91 -4.93 14.98
CA ALA A 65 1.63 -5.26 13.59
C ALA A 65 2.75 -4.76 12.65
N PRO A 66 3.96 -5.33 12.73
CA PRO A 66 5.05 -4.96 11.83
C PRO A 66 4.69 -5.35 10.39
N VAL A 67 4.86 -4.41 9.46
CA VAL A 67 4.63 -4.63 8.03
C VAL A 67 5.97 -4.48 7.30
N GLY A 68 6.33 -5.49 6.50
CA GLY A 68 7.49 -5.43 5.63
C GLY A 68 7.14 -4.76 4.30
N LEU A 69 7.96 -3.80 3.86
CA LEU A 69 7.79 -3.12 2.57
C LEU A 69 8.93 -3.48 1.61
N THR A 70 8.60 -4.07 0.46
CA THR A 70 9.54 -4.29 -0.64
C THR A 70 9.21 -3.31 -1.76
N ILE A 71 10.17 -2.47 -2.14
CA ILE A 71 9.97 -1.41 -3.15
C ILE A 71 10.62 -1.81 -4.47
N PHE A 72 9.82 -1.90 -5.54
CA PHE A 72 10.24 -2.06 -6.92
C PHE A 72 10.19 -0.71 -7.62
N THR A 73 11.35 -0.09 -7.78
CA THR A 73 11.50 1.26 -8.36
C THR A 73 11.93 1.16 -9.84
N ASP A 74 12.18 2.30 -10.49
CA ASP A 74 12.66 2.39 -11.89
C ASP A 74 11.72 1.74 -12.92
N GLY A 75 10.46 1.48 -12.57
CA GLY A 75 9.52 0.79 -13.46
C GLY A 75 9.90 -0.68 -13.73
N THR A 76 10.66 -1.33 -12.85
CA THR A 76 11.06 -2.75 -12.97
C THR A 76 9.88 -3.72 -13.03
N MET A 77 8.70 -3.30 -12.55
CA MET A 77 7.43 -4.04 -12.64
C MET A 77 6.55 -3.61 -13.82
N GLY A 78 7.11 -2.84 -14.76
CA GLY A 78 6.39 -2.22 -15.88
C GLY A 78 5.90 -0.81 -15.58
N GLY A 79 5.24 -0.20 -16.56
CA GLY A 79 4.61 1.11 -16.41
C GLY A 79 3.42 1.08 -15.43
N GLU A 80 2.83 2.26 -15.17
CA GLU A 80 1.76 2.40 -14.17
C GLU A 80 0.52 1.55 -14.48
N ALA A 81 0.12 1.46 -15.76
CA ALA A 81 -1.00 0.61 -16.17
C ALA A 81 -0.74 -0.88 -15.94
N GLU A 82 0.48 -1.34 -16.20
CA GLU A 82 0.88 -2.73 -15.96
C GLU A 82 0.92 -3.04 -14.47
N THR A 83 1.41 -2.10 -13.67
CA THR A 83 1.39 -2.18 -12.21
C THR A 83 -0.03 -2.32 -11.66
N VAL A 84 -0.99 -1.53 -12.15
CA VAL A 84 -2.41 -1.64 -11.75
C VAL A 84 -2.98 -3.01 -12.11
N LYS A 85 -2.67 -3.56 -13.29
CA LYS A 85 -3.10 -4.92 -13.67
C LYS A 85 -2.55 -5.98 -12.71
N ARG A 86 -1.28 -5.87 -12.34
CA ARG A 86 -0.61 -6.77 -11.38
C ARG A 86 -1.19 -6.68 -9.98
N MET A 87 -1.65 -5.49 -9.57
CA MET A 87 -2.38 -5.33 -8.31
C MET A 87 -3.73 -6.07 -8.31
N ARG A 88 -4.45 -6.05 -9.44
CA ARG A 88 -5.76 -6.75 -9.55
C ARG A 88 -5.66 -8.27 -9.41
N ILE A 89 -4.49 -8.84 -9.69
CA ILE A 89 -4.21 -10.29 -9.57
C ILE A 89 -3.34 -10.61 -8.34
N ASP A 90 -3.20 -9.67 -7.41
CA ASP A 90 -2.42 -9.79 -6.17
C ASP A 90 -0.93 -10.14 -6.35
N GLN A 91 -0.37 -9.90 -7.53
CA GLN A 91 1.07 -10.01 -7.75
C GLN A 91 1.83 -8.84 -7.06
N LEU A 92 1.17 -7.69 -6.93
CA LEU A 92 1.61 -6.50 -6.22
C LEU A 92 0.53 -6.03 -5.25
N GLN A 93 0.90 -5.55 -4.07
CA GLN A 93 -0.07 -5.10 -3.05
C GLN A 93 -0.25 -3.58 -3.07
N ALA A 94 0.75 -2.83 -3.56
CA ALA A 94 0.71 -1.38 -3.58
C ALA A 94 1.43 -0.80 -4.81
N SER A 95 1.11 0.44 -5.12
CA SER A 95 1.84 1.23 -6.10
C SER A 95 1.79 2.71 -5.73
N LEU A 96 2.88 3.44 -6.00
CA LEU A 96 2.86 4.88 -6.03
C LEU A 96 2.61 5.33 -7.47
N LEU A 97 1.41 5.85 -7.71
CA LEU A 97 0.88 6.19 -9.03
C LEU A 97 0.76 7.71 -9.18
N SER A 98 1.11 8.20 -10.38
CA SER A 98 0.65 9.49 -10.86
C SER A 98 -0.85 9.45 -11.16
N VAL A 99 -1.43 10.61 -11.51
CA VAL A 99 -2.82 10.68 -11.97
C VAL A 99 -3.05 9.84 -13.23
N ALA A 100 -2.04 9.69 -14.11
CA ALA A 100 -2.16 8.83 -15.30
C ALA A 100 -2.34 7.35 -14.91
N GLY A 101 -1.63 6.89 -13.88
CA GLY A 101 -1.79 5.57 -13.28
C GLY A 101 -3.12 5.41 -12.54
N LEU A 102 -3.51 6.38 -11.72
CA LEU A 102 -4.81 6.36 -11.02
C LEU A 102 -5.98 6.32 -12.01
N ALA A 103 -5.87 6.97 -13.18
CA ALA A 103 -6.89 6.96 -14.22
C ALA A 103 -7.15 5.55 -14.78
N GLN A 104 -6.19 4.62 -14.66
CA GLN A 104 -6.37 3.20 -15.01
C GLN A 104 -7.29 2.47 -14.02
N ILE A 105 -7.46 3.02 -12.81
CA ILE A 105 -8.42 2.54 -11.81
C ILE A 105 -9.73 3.30 -12.01
N ASP A 106 -9.71 4.64 -11.94
CA ASP A 106 -10.88 5.49 -12.11
C ASP A 106 -10.55 6.80 -12.81
N ALA A 107 -11.19 7.05 -13.95
CA ALA A 107 -10.94 8.24 -14.77
C ALA A 107 -11.29 9.58 -14.07
N SER A 108 -12.15 9.58 -13.05
CA SER A 108 -12.56 10.83 -12.35
C SER A 108 -11.41 11.55 -11.65
N VAL A 109 -10.33 10.84 -11.31
CA VAL A 109 -9.12 11.42 -10.71
C VAL A 109 -8.42 12.44 -11.61
N THR A 110 -8.72 12.43 -12.91
CA THR A 110 -8.13 13.35 -13.91
C THR A 110 -8.78 14.73 -13.91
N ALA A 111 -9.93 14.91 -13.25
CA ALA A 111 -10.73 16.14 -13.34
C ALA A 111 -9.93 17.41 -13.01
N LEU A 112 -9.11 17.37 -11.94
CA LEU A 112 -8.28 18.51 -11.54
C LEU A 112 -7.16 18.80 -12.55
N GLN A 113 -6.65 17.80 -13.26
CA GLN A 113 -5.60 17.98 -14.26
C GLN A 113 -6.07 18.60 -15.57
N TYR A 114 -7.34 18.39 -15.94
CA TYR A 114 -7.92 18.93 -17.17
C TYR A 114 -8.34 20.40 -17.09
N MET A 115 -8.07 21.06 -15.97
CA MET A 115 -8.42 22.47 -15.73
C MET A 115 -7.15 23.34 -15.64
N PRO A 116 -6.42 23.54 -16.76
CA PRO A 116 -5.23 24.37 -16.75
C PRO A 116 -5.57 25.80 -16.33
N MET A 117 -4.66 26.42 -15.57
CA MET A 117 -4.76 27.82 -15.10
C MET A 117 -5.91 28.13 -14.14
N VAL A 118 -6.66 27.14 -13.66
CA VAL A 118 -7.71 27.36 -12.64
C VAL A 118 -7.10 27.56 -11.25
N PHE A 119 -5.98 26.90 -10.96
CA PHE A 119 -5.29 27.00 -9.67
C PHE A 119 -4.12 27.98 -9.73
N ARG A 120 -3.94 28.73 -8.65
CA ARG A 120 -2.89 29.76 -8.50
C ARG A 120 -1.71 29.27 -7.66
N SER A 121 -1.92 28.26 -6.84
CA SER A 121 -0.86 27.68 -6.00
C SER A 121 -1.13 26.20 -5.68
N LEU A 122 -0.13 25.49 -5.15
CA LEU A 122 -0.28 24.10 -4.72
C LEU A 122 -1.22 23.99 -3.52
N GLU A 123 -1.23 24.97 -2.63
CA GLU A 123 -2.12 25.01 -1.47
C GLU A 123 -3.59 25.09 -1.89
N GLU A 124 -3.89 25.79 -3.01
CA GLU A 124 -5.25 25.82 -3.56
C GLU A 124 -5.65 24.45 -4.14
N VAL A 125 -4.71 23.76 -4.81
CA VAL A 125 -4.94 22.39 -5.30
C VAL A 125 -5.22 21.45 -4.13
N ASP A 126 -4.42 21.52 -3.07
CA ASP A 126 -4.60 20.73 -1.84
C ASP A 126 -5.97 20.99 -1.20
N TYR A 127 -6.35 22.26 -1.05
CA TYR A 127 -7.63 22.66 -0.48
C TYR A 127 -8.83 22.07 -1.24
N VAL A 128 -8.76 22.04 -2.58
CA VAL A 128 -9.82 21.47 -3.43
C VAL A 128 -9.77 19.94 -3.39
N ARG A 129 -8.57 19.33 -3.50
CA ARG A 129 -8.39 17.88 -3.43
C ARG A 129 -8.93 17.31 -2.13
N ASP A 130 -8.67 17.96 -1.00
CA ASP A 130 -9.14 17.49 0.32
C ASP A 130 -10.67 17.46 0.42
N ARG A 131 -11.37 18.36 -0.27
CA ARG A 131 -12.84 18.37 -0.35
C ARG A 131 -13.38 17.29 -1.28
N LEU A 132 -12.63 16.94 -2.32
CA LEU A 132 -12.98 15.86 -3.24
C LEU A 132 -12.57 14.48 -2.71
N ARG A 133 -11.62 14.43 -1.77
CA ARG A 133 -11.03 13.19 -1.27
C ARG A 133 -12.06 12.16 -0.80
N PRO A 134 -13.11 12.49 -0.02
CA PRO A 134 -14.11 11.49 0.38
C PRO A 134 -14.79 10.81 -0.81
N LEU A 135 -15.06 11.57 -1.89
CA LEU A 135 -15.63 11.03 -3.12
C LEU A 135 -14.61 10.15 -3.86
N LEU A 136 -13.36 10.61 -4.00
CA LEU A 136 -12.32 9.86 -4.69
C LEU A 136 -11.99 8.56 -3.97
N ASP A 137 -11.82 8.60 -2.64
CA ASP A 137 -11.53 7.44 -1.81
C ASP A 137 -12.67 6.41 -1.91
N LYS A 138 -13.93 6.86 -1.88
CA LYS A 138 -15.09 5.98 -2.10
C LYS A 138 -15.05 5.29 -3.47
N ARG A 139 -14.77 6.03 -4.53
CA ARG A 139 -14.71 5.50 -5.91
C ARG A 139 -13.57 4.50 -6.11
N LEU A 140 -12.43 4.73 -5.47
CA LEU A 140 -11.32 3.78 -5.46
C LEU A 140 -11.69 2.52 -4.67
N ALA A 141 -12.33 2.67 -3.51
CA ALA A 141 -12.77 1.56 -2.67
C ALA A 141 -13.78 0.65 -3.37
N GLU A 142 -14.75 1.22 -4.08
CA GLU A 142 -15.71 0.48 -4.93
C GLU A 142 -15.03 -0.38 -6.00
N LYS A 143 -13.77 -0.07 -6.34
CA LYS A 143 -12.95 -0.80 -7.31
C LYS A 143 -11.92 -1.74 -6.67
N GLY A 144 -11.96 -1.87 -5.35
CA GLY A 144 -11.04 -2.73 -4.58
C GLY A 144 -9.70 -2.09 -4.26
N PHE A 145 -9.58 -0.76 -4.33
CA PHE A 145 -8.33 -0.04 -4.03
C PHE A 145 -8.52 0.91 -2.84
N VAL A 146 -7.47 1.05 -2.04
CA VAL A 146 -7.44 2.00 -0.92
C VAL A 146 -6.30 2.99 -1.15
N ALA A 147 -6.61 4.28 -1.10
CA ALA A 147 -5.61 5.34 -1.14
C ALA A 147 -4.96 5.48 0.24
N LEU A 148 -3.67 5.14 0.34
CA LEU A 148 -2.92 5.24 1.61
C LEU A 148 -2.55 6.69 1.93
N PHE A 149 -2.13 7.44 0.91
CA PHE A 149 -1.83 8.86 1.00
C PHE A 149 -2.00 9.51 -0.38
N TRP A 150 -2.16 10.83 -0.36
CA TRP A 150 -2.15 11.68 -1.54
C TRP A 150 -0.92 12.58 -1.46
N GLY A 151 -0.36 12.95 -2.61
CA GLY A 151 0.78 13.85 -2.69
C GLY A 151 0.94 14.40 -4.09
N ASP A 152 1.85 15.36 -4.23
CA ASP A 152 2.01 16.15 -5.45
C ASP A 152 3.42 15.99 -6.02
N ALA A 153 3.50 15.81 -7.34
CA ALA A 153 4.77 15.75 -8.07
C ALA A 153 5.33 17.14 -8.39
N GLY A 154 4.60 18.21 -8.03
CA GLY A 154 4.93 19.60 -8.31
C GLY A 154 4.13 20.22 -9.45
N TRP A 155 4.55 21.43 -9.85
CA TRP A 155 3.85 22.22 -10.86
C TRP A 155 4.30 21.86 -12.28
N VAL A 156 3.35 21.80 -13.22
CA VAL A 156 3.65 21.59 -14.64
C VAL A 156 4.44 22.79 -15.17
N ARG A 157 5.59 22.54 -15.78
CA ARG A 157 6.43 23.54 -16.44
C ARG A 157 6.68 23.12 -17.88
N ILE A 158 6.61 24.08 -18.79
CA ILE A 158 6.90 23.86 -20.21
C ILE A 158 8.37 24.21 -20.45
N PHE A 159 9.09 23.29 -21.07
CA PHE A 159 10.50 23.47 -21.43
C PHE A 159 10.63 23.46 -22.95
N SER A 160 11.44 24.35 -23.51
CA SER A 160 11.71 24.43 -24.95
C SER A 160 13.18 24.76 -25.19
N THR A 161 13.73 24.22 -26.28
CA THR A 161 15.08 24.56 -26.75
C THR A 161 15.10 25.87 -27.54
N LYS A 162 13.94 26.42 -27.89
CA LYS A 162 13.78 27.70 -28.60
C LYS A 162 12.88 28.65 -27.81
N PRO A 163 13.20 29.94 -27.74
CA PRO A 163 12.28 30.94 -27.21
C PRO A 163 10.96 30.91 -27.99
N ALA A 164 9.85 31.06 -27.26
CA ALA A 164 8.51 31.18 -27.80
C ALA A 164 7.67 32.00 -26.81
N LEU A 165 6.80 32.86 -27.31
CA LEU A 165 5.98 33.78 -26.50
C LEU A 165 4.50 33.38 -26.51
N HIS A 166 4.05 32.73 -27.58
CA HIS A 166 2.64 32.38 -27.79
C HIS A 166 2.45 30.85 -27.93
N PRO A 167 1.33 30.30 -27.43
CA PRO A 167 1.03 28.86 -27.55
C PRO A 167 1.11 28.31 -28.98
N ALA A 168 0.80 29.12 -29.98
CA ALA A 168 0.86 28.74 -31.39
C ALA A 168 2.28 28.35 -31.84
N GLU A 169 3.32 28.91 -31.23
CA GLU A 169 4.73 28.65 -31.58
C GLU A 169 5.21 27.27 -31.11
N PHE A 170 4.46 26.62 -30.20
CA PHE A 170 4.71 25.26 -29.74
C PHE A 170 3.94 24.20 -30.56
N LYS A 171 3.07 24.60 -31.48
CA LYS A 171 2.34 23.67 -32.36
C LYS A 171 3.25 23.30 -33.54
N LYS A 172 3.93 22.17 -33.43
CA LYS A 172 4.64 21.53 -34.53
C LYS A 172 4.13 20.11 -34.73
#